data_AF-M0HMA3-F1
#
_entry.id   AF-M0HMA3-F1
#
_cell.length_a   1.000
_cell.length_b   1.000
_cell.length_c   1.000
_cell.angle_alpha   90.00
_cell.angle_beta   90.00
_cell.angle_gamma   90.00
#
_symmetry.space_group_name_H-M   'P 1'
#
loop_
_entity.id
_entity.type
_entity.pdbx_description
1 polymer ?
#
loop_
_entity_poly.entity_id
_entity_poly.type
_entity_poly.pdbx_seq_one_letter_code
_entity_poly.pdbx_strand_id
1 'polypeptide(L)'
;MSDRRRDDDVLDLLDELGDTLDELGTELREERDREGRRRTRTPQPPSFGEILRFTESYTIPTVIAVLEATIASLELLRRLMRLSDPSRAMEDTRNDVDARIRDVPRSAVTGVDRALTELRTALSEADLPSNPEARDVLERARSLADELDERIADAERERTTRERRWRQDEQRFESQWRRGSDDRRARDDDRTDHGTGPVRIDVTEEGSESVDDTEDEPTVDVDAELESIKQEVNGDDSDAGGDDGDDKEPSDY
;
A
#
# COMPACT_ATOMS: atom_id res chain seq x y z
N MET A 1 22.59 -12.18 -6.14
CA MET A 1 23.72 -11.27 -6.40
C MET A 1 23.28 -9.88 -6.90
N SER A 2 22.01 -9.71 -7.28
CA SER A 2 21.48 -8.45 -7.82
C SER A 2 20.98 -7.46 -6.75
N ASP A 3 20.60 -7.92 -5.56
CA ASP A 3 20.13 -7.02 -4.49
C ASP A 3 21.24 -6.14 -3.94
N ARG A 4 22.44 -6.70 -3.67
CA ARG A 4 23.58 -5.90 -3.20
C ARG A 4 23.96 -4.78 -4.16
N ARG A 5 23.86 -5.01 -5.48
CA ARG A 5 24.17 -3.97 -6.48
C ARG A 5 23.17 -2.81 -6.44
N ARG A 6 21.89 -3.10 -6.19
CA ARG A 6 20.85 -2.06 -6.06
C ARG A 6 21.03 -1.27 -4.77
N ASP A 7 21.43 -1.95 -3.68
CA ASP A 7 21.75 -1.28 -2.42
C ASP A 7 22.97 -0.35 -2.59
N ASP A 8 24.01 -0.80 -3.31
CA ASP A 8 25.20 0.01 -3.60
C ASP A 8 24.85 1.24 -4.47
N ASP A 9 24.04 1.09 -5.52
CA ASP A 9 23.60 2.20 -6.39
C ASP A 9 22.76 3.25 -5.63
N VAL A 10 21.96 2.82 -4.63
CA VAL A 10 21.17 3.71 -3.79
C VAL A 10 22.06 4.44 -2.79
N LEU A 11 23.07 3.78 -2.24
CA LEU A 11 24.03 4.42 -1.33
C LEU A 11 24.86 5.48 -2.06
N ASP A 12 25.28 5.24 -3.30
CA ASP A 12 25.97 6.23 -4.14
C ASP A 12 25.06 7.45 -4.44
N LEU A 13 23.78 7.23 -4.74
CA LEU A 13 22.83 8.33 -4.98
C LEU A 13 22.56 9.15 -3.70
N LEU A 14 22.56 8.50 -2.54
CA LEU A 14 22.38 9.17 -1.25
C LEU A 14 23.62 9.97 -0.84
N ASP A 15 24.82 9.49 -1.20
CA ASP A 15 26.08 10.21 -0.99
C ASP A 15 26.13 11.48 -1.86
N GLU A 16 25.78 11.37 -3.15
CA GLU A 16 25.70 12.51 -4.06
C GLU A 16 24.58 13.50 -3.67
N LEU A 17 23.47 13.01 -3.14
CA LEU A 17 22.45 13.86 -2.54
C LEU A 17 22.98 14.55 -1.25
N GLY A 18 23.79 13.86 -0.45
CA GLY A 18 24.45 14.42 0.71
C GLY A 18 25.37 15.58 0.34
N ASP A 19 26.20 15.39 -0.68
CA ASP A 19 27.13 16.41 -1.18
C ASP A 19 26.40 17.63 -1.75
N THR A 20 25.37 17.42 -2.57
CA THR A 20 24.57 18.52 -3.13
C THR A 20 23.79 19.28 -2.05
N LEU A 21 23.31 18.60 -1.01
CA LEU A 21 22.65 19.24 0.13
C LEU A 21 23.64 20.00 1.03
N ASP A 22 24.87 19.51 1.18
CA ASP A 22 25.90 20.23 1.94
C ASP A 22 26.40 21.46 1.17
N GLU A 23 26.54 21.37 -0.16
CA GLU A 23 26.83 22.51 -1.03
C GLU A 23 25.72 23.58 -0.94
N LEU A 24 24.46 23.18 -1.10
CA LEU A 24 23.31 24.07 -0.98
C LEU A 24 23.19 24.65 0.43
N GLY A 25 23.46 23.84 1.47
CA GLY A 25 23.47 24.27 2.86
C GLY A 25 24.61 25.24 3.19
N THR A 26 25.73 25.15 2.48
CA THR A 26 26.86 26.07 2.61
C THR A 26 26.55 27.40 1.92
N GLU A 27 25.97 27.35 0.71
CA GLU A 27 25.54 28.54 -0.03
C GLU A 27 24.46 29.32 0.73
N LEU A 28 23.46 28.63 1.29
CA LEU A 28 22.37 29.23 2.06
C LEU A 28 22.88 29.89 3.36
N ARG A 29 23.86 29.29 4.04
CA ARG A 29 24.50 29.90 5.23
C ARG A 29 25.30 31.14 4.86
N GLU A 30 26.02 31.09 3.74
CA GLU A 30 26.81 32.22 3.26
C GLU A 30 25.94 33.40 2.80
N GLU A 31 24.77 33.13 2.19
CA GLU A 31 23.75 34.14 1.89
C GLU A 31 23.16 34.76 3.16
N ARG A 32 22.85 33.94 4.17
CA ARG A 32 22.35 34.42 5.48
C ARG A 32 23.36 35.33 6.18
N ASP A 33 24.65 35.03 6.12
CA ASP A 33 25.71 35.84 6.70
C ASP A 33 25.97 37.15 5.93
N ARG A 34 25.71 37.17 4.62
CA ARG A 34 25.72 38.41 3.81
C ARG A 34 24.53 39.30 4.15
N GLU A 35 23.36 38.74 4.44
CA GLU A 35 22.17 39.47 4.86
C GLU A 35 22.28 40.01 6.30
N GLY A 36 22.98 39.29 7.18
CA GLY A 36 23.35 39.75 8.53
C GLY A 36 24.23 41.02 8.53
N ARG A 37 25.09 41.21 7.51
CA ARG A 37 25.94 42.41 7.38
C ARG A 37 25.22 43.65 6.83
N ARG A 38 24.01 43.52 6.29
CA ARG A 38 23.21 44.65 5.75
C ARG A 38 22.25 45.28 6.77
N ARG A 39 22.32 44.88 8.04
CA ARG A 39 21.42 45.32 9.14
C ARG A 39 21.72 46.73 9.68
N THR A 40 22.65 47.47 9.07
CA THR A 40 22.95 48.88 9.38
C THR A 40 22.68 49.78 8.17
N ARG A 41 21.47 49.71 7.59
CA ARG A 41 20.97 50.76 6.70
C ARG A 41 19.52 51.07 7.04
N THR A 42 19.23 52.37 7.03
CA THR A 42 17.90 53.00 7.10
C THR A 42 16.87 52.19 6.30
N PRO A 43 15.62 52.03 6.78
CA PRO A 43 14.60 51.25 6.08
C PRO A 43 14.31 51.89 4.73
N GLN A 44 14.90 51.33 3.69
CA GLN A 44 14.63 51.70 2.30
C GLN A 44 13.28 51.06 1.94
N PRO A 45 12.36 51.80 1.30
CA PRO A 45 11.17 51.18 0.75
C PRO A 45 11.57 50.06 -0.23
N PRO A 46 10.81 48.94 -0.26
CA PRO A 46 11.17 47.78 -1.06
C PRO A 46 11.24 48.16 -2.54
N SER A 47 12.28 47.68 -3.21
CA SER A 47 12.44 47.92 -4.65
C SER A 47 11.57 46.95 -5.47
N PHE A 48 11.22 47.30 -6.70
CA PHE A 48 10.46 46.41 -7.60
C PHE A 48 11.15 45.04 -7.78
N GLY A 49 12.48 44.98 -7.75
CA GLY A 49 13.22 43.72 -7.81
C GLY A 49 13.01 42.84 -6.57
N GLU A 50 12.76 43.44 -5.40
CA GLU A 50 12.45 42.73 -4.16
C GLU A 50 11.04 42.13 -4.17
N ILE A 51 10.08 42.79 -4.83
CA ILE A 51 8.72 42.26 -5.03
C ILE A 51 8.74 41.10 -6.05
N LEU A 52 9.49 41.23 -7.14
CA LEU A 52 9.70 40.15 -8.10
C LEU A 52 10.38 38.95 -7.44
N ARG A 53 11.44 39.18 -6.67
CA ARG A 53 12.12 38.12 -5.90
C ARG A 53 11.21 37.52 -4.83
N PHE A 54 10.35 38.30 -4.16
CA PHE A 54 9.36 37.77 -3.22
C PHE A 54 8.32 36.89 -3.93
N THR A 55 7.88 37.30 -5.12
CA THR A 55 6.92 36.53 -5.92
C THR A 55 7.56 35.23 -6.41
N GLU A 56 8.83 35.25 -6.79
CA GLU A 56 9.63 34.08 -7.18
C GLU A 56 9.96 33.15 -6.00
N SER A 57 10.41 33.70 -4.87
CA SER A 57 10.84 32.91 -3.71
C SER A 57 9.66 32.37 -2.89
N TYR A 58 8.49 33.00 -2.93
CA TYR A 58 7.39 32.65 -2.03
C TYR A 58 6.04 32.48 -2.74
N THR A 59 5.61 33.43 -3.56
CA THR A 59 4.24 33.37 -4.13
C THR A 59 4.09 32.27 -5.19
N ILE A 60 5.01 32.20 -6.15
CA ILE A 60 4.98 31.19 -7.22
C ILE A 60 5.11 29.78 -6.63
N PRO A 61 6.08 29.46 -5.74
CA PRO A 61 6.15 28.15 -5.10
C PRO A 61 4.89 27.80 -4.31
N THR A 62 4.30 28.78 -3.60
CA THR A 62 3.05 28.54 -2.84
C THR A 62 1.88 28.22 -3.78
N VAL A 63 1.74 28.94 -4.89
CA VAL A 63 0.68 28.68 -5.88
C VAL A 63 0.89 27.32 -6.55
N ILE A 64 2.13 26.95 -6.86
CA ILE A 64 2.47 25.62 -7.39
C ILE A 64 2.09 24.54 -6.37
N ALA A 65 2.44 24.70 -5.10
CA ALA A 65 2.12 23.73 -4.05
C ALA A 65 0.59 23.56 -3.87
N VAL A 66 -0.18 24.64 -3.95
CA VAL A 66 -1.64 24.57 -3.93
C VAL A 66 -2.17 23.80 -5.15
N LEU A 67 -1.64 24.08 -6.35
CA LEU A 67 -2.04 23.36 -7.56
C LEU A 67 -1.67 21.88 -7.49
N GLU A 68 -0.48 21.53 -7.01
CA GLU A 68 -0.04 20.15 -6.82
C GLU A 68 -0.92 19.42 -5.80
N ALA A 69 -1.30 20.08 -4.71
CA ALA A 69 -2.27 19.54 -3.76
C ALA A 69 -3.65 19.31 -4.39
N THR A 70 -4.10 20.21 -5.27
CA THR A 70 -5.37 20.01 -5.99
C THR A 70 -5.28 18.85 -6.99
N ILE A 71 -4.17 18.72 -7.72
CA ILE A 71 -3.93 17.60 -8.64
C ILE A 71 -3.88 16.29 -7.85
N ALA A 72 -3.12 16.23 -6.75
CA ALA A 72 -3.06 15.07 -5.87
C ALA A 72 -4.44 14.69 -5.32
N SER A 73 -5.28 15.67 -5.00
CA SER A 73 -6.67 15.44 -4.57
C SER A 73 -7.54 14.86 -5.69
N LEU A 74 -7.37 15.33 -6.93
CA LEU A 74 -8.06 14.78 -8.10
C LEU A 74 -7.56 13.38 -8.46
N GLU A 75 -6.26 13.10 -8.29
CA GLU A 75 -5.69 11.77 -8.46
C GLU A 75 -6.18 10.79 -7.38
N LEU A 76 -6.35 11.27 -6.16
CA LEU A 76 -6.97 10.49 -5.09
C LEU A 76 -8.43 10.15 -5.42
N LEU A 77 -9.19 11.12 -5.92
CA LEU A 77 -10.55 10.90 -6.41
C LEU A 77 -10.56 9.88 -7.58
N ARG A 78 -9.61 9.97 -8.51
CA ARG A 78 -9.45 9.00 -9.60
C ARG A 78 -9.12 7.60 -9.08
N ARG A 79 -8.26 7.49 -8.06
CA ARG A 79 -7.97 6.22 -7.39
C ARG A 79 -9.21 5.64 -6.69
N LEU A 80 -10.03 6.50 -6.08
CA LEU A 80 -11.30 6.10 -5.47
C LEU A 80 -12.32 5.63 -6.53
N MET A 81 -12.44 6.33 -7.66
CA MET A 81 -13.29 5.86 -8.76
C MET A 81 -12.78 4.56 -9.40
N ARG A 82 -11.46 4.34 -9.44
CA ARG A 82 -10.87 3.06 -9.86
C ARG A 82 -11.11 1.92 -8.86
N LEU A 83 -11.43 2.24 -7.61
CA LEU A 83 -11.86 1.26 -6.60
C LEU A 83 -13.28 0.74 -6.88
N SER A 84 -14.10 1.53 -7.59
CA SER A 84 -15.41 1.12 -8.09
C SER A 84 -15.33 0.15 -9.28
N ASP A 85 -14.12 -0.14 -9.77
CA ASP A 85 -13.80 -1.20 -10.75
C ASP A 85 -12.93 -2.30 -10.07
N PRO A 86 -13.49 -3.01 -9.07
CA PRO A 86 -12.72 -3.83 -8.11
C PRO A 86 -12.08 -5.07 -8.74
N SER A 87 -12.58 -5.54 -9.88
CA SER A 87 -12.19 -6.82 -10.47
C SER A 87 -10.80 -6.81 -11.13
N ARG A 88 -10.23 -5.63 -11.45
CA ARG A 88 -8.84 -5.52 -11.95
C ARG A 88 -7.84 -4.94 -10.93
N ALA A 89 -8.31 -4.23 -9.89
CA ALA A 89 -7.43 -3.51 -8.97
C ALA A 89 -6.97 -4.34 -7.76
N MET A 90 -7.71 -5.37 -7.35
CA MET A 90 -7.40 -6.14 -6.14
C MET A 90 -6.23 -7.14 -6.31
N GLU A 91 -6.01 -7.69 -7.50
CA GLU A 91 -4.95 -8.70 -7.74
C GLU A 91 -3.54 -8.08 -7.73
N ASP A 92 -3.38 -6.90 -8.34
CA ASP A 92 -2.09 -6.17 -8.33
C ASP A 92 -1.83 -5.50 -6.97
N THR A 93 -2.85 -4.87 -6.38
CA THR A 93 -2.68 -4.12 -5.11
C THR A 93 -2.39 -5.04 -3.92
N ARG A 94 -2.96 -6.25 -3.87
CA ARG A 94 -2.67 -7.18 -2.76
C ARG A 94 -1.22 -7.67 -2.78
N ASN A 95 -0.66 -7.94 -3.95
CA ASN A 95 0.74 -8.35 -4.06
C ASN A 95 1.71 -7.21 -3.71
N ASP A 96 1.44 -5.99 -4.18
CA ASP A 96 2.27 -4.82 -3.86
C ASP A 96 2.19 -4.40 -2.37
N VAL A 97 1.00 -4.50 -1.76
CA VAL A 97 0.79 -4.18 -0.34
C VAL A 97 1.42 -5.25 0.56
N ASP A 98 1.30 -6.55 0.22
CA ASP A 98 1.91 -7.63 1.00
C ASP A 98 3.45 -7.59 0.92
N ALA A 99 4.00 -7.21 -0.26
CA ALA A 99 5.44 -6.97 -0.43
C ALA A 99 5.92 -5.76 0.39
N ARG A 100 5.19 -4.62 0.36
CA ARG A 100 5.56 -3.43 1.14
C ARG A 100 5.44 -3.62 2.65
N ILE A 101 4.45 -4.38 3.10
CA ILE A 101 4.27 -4.69 4.54
C ILE A 101 5.39 -5.62 5.03
N ARG A 102 5.91 -6.50 4.18
CA ARG A 102 7.06 -7.36 4.51
C ARG A 102 8.37 -6.59 4.67
N ASP A 103 8.53 -5.48 3.95
CA ASP A 103 9.75 -4.67 3.97
C ASP A 103 9.78 -3.53 5.00
N VAL A 104 8.72 -3.32 5.80
CA VAL A 104 8.76 -2.30 6.87
C VAL A 104 9.75 -2.74 7.96
N PRO A 105 10.87 -2.02 8.16
CA PRO A 105 11.86 -2.38 9.17
C PRO A 105 11.26 -2.22 10.57
N ARG A 106 11.46 -3.19 11.47
CA ARG A 106 11.04 -3.09 12.88
C ARG A 106 11.57 -1.82 13.56
N SER A 107 12.75 -1.34 13.14
CA SER A 107 13.35 -0.09 13.61
C SER A 107 12.56 1.16 13.23
N ALA A 108 11.85 1.17 12.10
CA ALA A 108 11.02 2.29 11.69
C ALA A 108 9.79 2.42 12.60
N VAL A 109 9.15 1.28 12.93
CA VAL A 109 8.04 1.24 13.89
C VAL A 109 8.49 1.70 15.28
N THR A 110 9.62 1.19 15.77
CA THR A 110 10.19 1.62 17.06
C THR A 110 10.61 3.10 17.05
N GLY A 111 11.07 3.62 15.91
CA GLY A 111 11.42 5.04 15.75
C GLY A 111 10.21 5.96 15.83
N VAL A 112 9.09 5.56 15.23
CA VAL A 112 7.82 6.31 15.31
C VAL A 112 7.27 6.32 16.74
N ASP A 113 7.31 5.18 17.43
CA ASP A 113 6.88 5.05 18.83
C ASP A 113 7.69 5.98 19.77
N ARG A 114 9.01 6.04 19.52
CA ARG A 114 9.92 6.93 20.23
C ARG A 114 9.64 8.41 19.93
N ALA A 115 9.39 8.76 18.66
CA ALA A 115 9.08 10.12 18.25
C ALA A 115 7.72 10.60 18.81
N LEU A 116 6.72 9.72 18.86
CA LEU A 116 5.43 9.99 19.49
C LEU A 116 5.57 10.19 21.00
N THR A 117 6.42 9.40 21.65
CA THR A 117 6.75 9.56 23.08
C THR A 117 7.45 10.90 23.36
N GLU A 118 8.39 11.31 22.50
CA GLU A 118 9.06 12.61 22.58
C GLU A 118 8.10 13.77 22.30
N LEU A 119 7.20 13.64 21.31
CA LEU A 119 6.16 14.63 21.02
C LEU A 119 5.18 14.77 22.20
N ARG A 120 4.77 13.67 22.82
CA ARG A 120 3.86 13.66 23.98
C ARG A 120 4.53 14.26 25.21
N THR A 121 5.81 13.98 25.43
CA THR A 121 6.61 14.62 26.49
C THR A 121 6.69 16.13 26.25
N ALA A 122 7.04 16.54 25.03
CA ALA A 122 7.13 17.95 24.66
C ALA A 122 5.79 18.69 24.76
N LEU A 123 4.69 18.07 24.34
CA LEU A 123 3.34 18.64 24.50
C LEU A 123 2.87 18.67 25.96
N SER A 124 3.42 17.79 26.82
CA SER A 124 3.05 17.74 28.23
C SER A 124 3.91 18.67 29.10
N GLU A 125 5.12 19.01 28.67
CA GLU A 125 5.98 20.05 29.27
C GLU A 125 5.64 21.46 28.76
N ALA A 126 5.08 21.58 27.55
CA ALA A 126 4.65 22.87 27.02
C ALA A 126 3.47 23.44 27.84
N ASP A 127 3.61 24.68 28.29
CA ASP A 127 2.54 25.41 28.97
C ASP A 127 1.28 25.44 28.11
N LEU A 128 0.14 25.20 28.76
CA LEU A 128 -1.14 25.07 28.07
C LEU A 128 -1.55 26.45 27.50
N PRO A 129 -1.94 26.54 26.21
CA PRO A 129 -2.31 27.82 25.62
C PRO A 129 -3.42 28.52 26.40
N SER A 130 -3.28 29.83 26.61
CA SER A 130 -4.29 30.60 27.36
C SER A 130 -5.61 30.74 26.59
N ASN A 131 -5.60 30.55 25.27
CA ASN A 131 -6.77 30.61 24.42
C ASN A 131 -7.61 29.31 24.53
N PRO A 132 -8.94 29.41 24.76
CA PRO A 132 -9.79 28.24 24.97
C PRO A 132 -9.98 27.37 23.71
N GLU A 133 -10.03 27.96 22.50
CA GLU A 133 -10.10 27.19 21.25
C GLU A 133 -8.81 26.37 21.02
N ALA A 134 -7.65 26.93 21.35
CA ALA A 134 -6.36 26.24 21.24
C ALA A 134 -6.23 25.08 22.24
N ARG A 135 -6.84 25.18 23.44
CA ARG A 135 -6.89 24.09 24.42
C ARG A 135 -7.75 22.92 23.91
N ASP A 136 -8.91 23.22 23.33
CA ASP A 136 -9.83 22.24 22.76
C ASP A 136 -9.21 21.49 21.57
N VAL A 137 -8.45 22.17 20.71
CA VAL A 137 -7.69 21.53 19.62
C VAL A 137 -6.58 20.62 20.16
N LEU A 138 -5.82 21.06 21.17
CA LEU A 138 -4.77 20.23 21.79
C LEU A 138 -5.34 19.00 22.50
N GLU A 139 -6.49 19.14 23.15
CA GLU A 139 -7.17 18.03 23.82
C GLU A 139 -7.65 16.98 22.81
N ARG A 140 -8.22 17.42 21.67
CA ARG A 140 -8.55 16.52 20.56
C ARG A 140 -7.31 15.85 19.97
N ALA A 141 -6.23 16.60 19.76
CA ALA A 141 -4.98 16.04 19.24
C ALA A 141 -4.41 14.97 20.19
N ARG A 142 -4.51 15.19 21.51
CA ARG A 142 -4.07 14.23 22.54
C ARG A 142 -4.94 12.97 22.54
N SER A 143 -6.26 13.11 22.46
CA SER A 143 -7.18 11.98 22.32
C SER A 143 -6.91 11.16 21.07
N LEU A 144 -6.59 11.81 19.94
CA LEU A 144 -6.27 11.14 18.67
C LEU A 144 -4.94 10.39 18.74
N ALA A 145 -3.96 10.95 19.46
CA ALA A 145 -2.68 10.30 19.69
C ALA A 145 -2.83 9.05 20.56
N ASP A 146 -3.64 9.10 21.62
CA ASP A 146 -3.91 7.95 22.48
C ASP A 146 -4.69 6.84 21.71
N GLU A 147 -5.64 7.20 20.84
CA GLU A 147 -6.37 6.24 19.99
C GLU A 147 -5.44 5.56 18.96
N LEU A 148 -4.53 6.33 18.36
CA LEU A 148 -3.56 5.80 17.39
C LEU A 148 -2.58 4.83 18.06
N ASP A 149 -2.11 5.14 19.27
CA ASP A 149 -1.25 4.26 20.08
C ASP A 149 -1.95 2.92 20.36
N GLU A 150 -3.21 2.96 20.77
CA GLU A 150 -4.01 1.76 21.01
C GLU A 150 -4.18 0.93 19.73
N ARG A 151 -4.40 1.58 18.59
CA ARG A 151 -4.51 0.94 17.27
C ARG A 151 -3.20 0.26 16.85
N ILE A 152 -2.05 0.90 17.08
CA ILE A 152 -0.73 0.36 16.79
C ILE A 152 -0.44 -0.83 17.70
N ALA A 153 -0.69 -0.70 19.01
CA ALA A 153 -0.50 -1.77 19.98
C ALA A 153 -1.39 -3.00 19.70
N ASP A 154 -2.62 -2.79 19.22
CA ASP A 154 -3.50 -3.87 18.74
C ASP A 154 -2.93 -4.55 17.49
N ALA A 155 -2.47 -3.77 16.50
CA ALA A 155 -1.87 -4.32 15.28
C ALA A 155 -0.61 -5.16 15.58
N GLU A 156 0.22 -4.73 16.53
CA GLU A 156 1.37 -5.52 16.99
C GLU A 156 0.97 -6.81 17.70
N ARG A 157 -0.07 -6.76 18.55
CA ARG A 157 -0.64 -7.96 19.19
C ARG A 157 -1.22 -8.93 18.17
N GLU A 158 -1.91 -8.44 17.16
CA GLU A 158 -2.45 -9.28 16.08
C GLU A 158 -1.32 -9.90 15.24
N ARG A 159 -0.28 -9.13 14.92
CA ARG A 159 0.90 -9.63 14.20
C ARG A 159 1.60 -10.73 14.99
N THR A 160 1.83 -10.53 16.29
CA THR A 160 2.52 -11.52 17.13
C THR A 160 1.70 -12.78 17.36
N THR A 161 0.37 -12.68 17.47
CA THR A 161 -0.52 -13.85 17.56
C THR A 161 -0.57 -14.61 16.24
N ARG A 162 -0.66 -13.90 15.10
CA ARG A 162 -0.55 -14.48 13.77
C ARG A 162 0.79 -15.21 13.60
N GLU A 163 1.91 -14.59 13.98
CA GLU A 163 3.26 -15.18 13.91
C GLU A 163 3.40 -16.44 14.79
N ARG A 164 2.81 -16.45 15.99
CA ARG A 164 2.77 -17.65 16.85
C ARG A 164 1.96 -18.78 16.23
N ARG A 165 0.82 -18.46 15.61
CA ARG A 165 -0.04 -19.44 14.92
C ARG A 165 0.71 -20.08 13.76
N TRP A 166 1.35 -19.28 12.90
CA TRP A 166 2.18 -19.77 11.80
C TRP A 166 3.27 -20.74 12.29
N ARG A 167 4.01 -20.38 13.36
CA ARG A 167 5.02 -21.28 13.94
C ARG A 167 4.45 -22.58 14.49
N GLN A 168 3.21 -22.57 15.00
CA GLN A 168 2.57 -23.76 15.56
C GLN A 168 2.04 -24.67 14.44
N ASP A 169 1.50 -24.08 13.37
CA ASP A 169 1.08 -24.79 12.16
C ASP A 169 2.30 -25.42 11.45
N GLU A 170 3.42 -24.72 11.38
CA GLU A 170 4.67 -25.24 10.81
C GLU A 170 5.23 -26.42 11.60
N GLN A 171 5.24 -26.35 12.94
CA GLN A 171 5.62 -27.51 13.78
C GLN A 171 4.69 -28.71 13.58
N ARG A 172 3.38 -28.46 13.41
CA ARG A 172 2.39 -29.52 13.13
C ARG A 172 2.66 -30.17 11.78
N PHE A 173 2.95 -29.35 10.77
CA PHE A 173 3.28 -29.80 9.42
C PHE A 173 4.57 -30.62 9.42
N GLU A 174 5.66 -30.13 10.03
CA GLU A 174 6.91 -30.89 10.18
C GLU A 174 6.72 -32.24 10.88
N SER A 175 5.89 -32.27 11.93
CA SER A 175 5.55 -33.51 12.66
C SER A 175 4.83 -34.53 11.74
N GLN A 176 3.95 -34.03 10.87
CA GLN A 176 3.20 -34.85 9.92
C GLN A 176 4.10 -35.40 8.80
N TRP A 177 5.05 -34.60 8.31
CA TRP A 177 6.04 -35.04 7.32
C TRP A 177 7.02 -36.08 7.86
N ARG A 178 7.45 -35.95 9.12
CA ARG A 178 8.29 -36.95 9.77
C ARG A 178 7.57 -38.30 9.86
N ARG A 179 6.31 -38.29 10.31
CA ARG A 179 5.48 -39.51 10.40
C ARG A 179 5.25 -40.15 9.02
N GLY A 180 4.93 -39.36 8.01
CA GLY A 180 4.76 -39.85 6.63
C GLY A 180 6.05 -40.38 5.98
N SER A 181 7.23 -39.90 6.40
CA SER A 181 8.52 -40.45 5.95
C SER A 181 8.86 -41.79 6.62
N ASP A 182 8.49 -41.96 7.90
CA ASP A 182 8.66 -43.23 8.60
C ASP A 182 7.70 -44.30 8.05
N ASP A 183 6.45 -43.92 7.69
CA ASP A 183 5.50 -44.82 7.02
C ASP A 183 5.96 -45.26 5.62
N ARG A 184 6.69 -44.40 4.89
CA ARG A 184 7.30 -44.76 3.59
C ARG A 184 8.48 -45.71 3.75
N ARG A 185 9.33 -45.51 4.77
CA ARG A 185 10.44 -46.41 5.08
C ARG A 185 9.97 -47.79 5.55
N ALA A 186 8.88 -47.85 6.33
CA ALA A 186 8.28 -49.12 6.74
C ALA A 186 7.63 -49.89 5.56
N ARG A 187 7.18 -49.20 4.51
CA ARG A 187 6.67 -49.83 3.28
C ARG A 187 7.77 -50.29 2.30
N ASP A 188 8.98 -49.73 2.40
CA ASP A 188 10.14 -50.17 1.62
C ASP A 188 10.81 -51.42 2.21
N ASP A 189 10.69 -51.67 3.53
CA ASP A 189 11.25 -52.86 4.19
C ASP A 189 10.44 -54.15 3.89
N ASP A 190 9.15 -54.02 3.54
CA ASP A 190 8.27 -55.15 3.17
C ASP A 190 8.30 -55.48 1.65
N ARG A 191 9.17 -54.82 0.87
CA ARG A 191 9.33 -55.03 -0.58
C ARG A 191 10.76 -55.38 -0.95
N THR A 192 11.35 -56.33 -0.25
CA THR A 192 12.49 -57.11 -0.75
C THR A 192 12.02 -58.35 -1.51
N ASP A 193 11.18 -58.15 -2.53
CA ASP A 193 11.11 -59.04 -3.70
C ASP A 193 10.33 -58.31 -4.80
N HIS A 194 10.91 -58.20 -6.00
CA HIS A 194 10.43 -57.49 -7.21
C HIS A 194 10.78 -55.99 -7.29
N GLY A 195 11.84 -55.72 -8.06
CA GLY A 195 12.44 -54.41 -8.24
C GLY A 195 11.55 -53.37 -8.91
N THR A 196 11.61 -52.16 -8.36
CA THR A 196 11.37 -50.90 -9.05
C THR A 196 12.28 -49.88 -8.38
N GLY A 197 13.45 -49.68 -8.96
CA GLY A 197 14.37 -48.62 -8.54
C GLY A 197 13.89 -47.24 -9.00
N PRO A 198 14.50 -46.15 -8.50
CA PRO A 198 14.10 -44.78 -8.85
C PRO A 198 14.19 -44.56 -10.36
N VAL A 199 13.12 -44.00 -10.94
CA VAL A 199 12.99 -43.68 -12.36
C VAL A 199 14.12 -42.72 -12.76
N ARG A 200 15.06 -43.24 -13.56
CA ARG A 200 16.06 -42.45 -14.27
C ARG A 200 15.38 -41.92 -15.52
N ILE A 201 15.19 -40.60 -15.61
CA ILE A 201 14.74 -39.94 -16.84
C ILE A 201 15.95 -39.87 -17.76
N ASP A 202 16.03 -40.78 -18.73
CA ASP A 202 16.93 -40.65 -19.87
C ASP A 202 16.27 -39.72 -20.89
N VAL A 203 16.82 -38.52 -21.04
CA VAL A 203 16.42 -37.60 -22.10
C VAL A 203 17.06 -38.11 -23.39
N THR A 204 16.29 -38.88 -24.15
CA THR A 204 16.62 -39.25 -25.53
C THR A 204 15.91 -38.26 -26.44
N GLU A 205 16.68 -37.39 -27.10
CA GLU A 205 16.19 -36.63 -28.24
C GLU A 205 16.03 -37.60 -29.42
N GLU A 206 14.80 -37.90 -29.84
CA GLU A 206 14.45 -38.15 -31.25
C GLU A 206 12.96 -38.49 -31.42
N GLY A 207 12.38 -37.95 -32.50
CA GLY A 207 11.38 -38.67 -33.29
C GLY A 207 9.91 -38.37 -32.98
N SER A 208 9.30 -37.56 -33.84
CA SER A 208 7.87 -37.33 -33.93
C SER A 208 7.06 -38.60 -34.23
N GLU A 209 6.20 -39.04 -33.31
CA GLU A 209 5.07 -39.93 -33.60
C GLU A 209 3.86 -39.53 -32.76
N SER A 210 2.82 -39.05 -33.44
CA SER A 210 1.56 -38.60 -32.86
C SER A 210 0.75 -39.76 -32.29
N VAL A 211 0.38 -39.66 -31.02
CA VAL A 211 -0.65 -40.50 -30.40
C VAL A 211 -1.58 -39.57 -29.61
N ASP A 212 -2.83 -39.52 -30.05
CA ASP A 212 -3.91 -38.68 -29.53
C ASP A 212 -4.49 -39.35 -28.28
N ASP A 213 -4.17 -38.82 -27.10
CA ASP A 213 -4.72 -39.22 -25.80
C ASP A 213 -5.34 -37.96 -25.17
N THR A 214 -6.58 -37.67 -25.54
CA THR A 214 -7.43 -36.66 -24.88
C THR A 214 -8.35 -37.37 -23.89
N GLU A 215 -7.84 -37.68 -22.70
CA GLU A 215 -8.67 -38.12 -21.58
C GLU A 215 -9.01 -36.94 -20.66
N ASP A 216 -10.23 -36.42 -20.86
CA ASP A 216 -11.12 -35.80 -19.87
C ASP A 216 -10.57 -34.58 -19.07
N GLU A 217 -10.29 -33.48 -19.78
CA GLU A 217 -10.40 -32.15 -19.17
C GLU A 217 -11.89 -31.76 -19.13
N PRO A 218 -12.43 -31.29 -17.98
CA PRO A 218 -13.83 -30.88 -17.90
C PRO A 218 -14.07 -29.70 -18.85
N THR A 219 -14.71 -29.96 -19.99
CA THR A 219 -15.08 -28.92 -20.96
C THR A 219 -16.24 -28.13 -20.38
N VAL A 220 -15.98 -26.88 -20.04
CA VAL A 220 -17.02 -25.95 -19.56
C VAL A 220 -17.85 -25.51 -20.76
N ASP A 221 -19.15 -25.84 -20.76
CA ASP A 221 -20.11 -25.38 -21.76
C ASP A 221 -20.39 -23.88 -21.56
N VAL A 222 -19.55 -23.05 -22.16
CA VAL A 222 -19.63 -21.58 -22.07
C VAL A 222 -21.01 -21.05 -22.46
N ASP A 223 -21.68 -21.71 -23.41
CA ASP A 223 -23.00 -21.30 -23.88
C ASP A 223 -24.08 -21.46 -22.79
N ALA A 224 -24.03 -22.54 -21.99
CA ALA A 224 -24.97 -22.77 -20.89
C ALA A 224 -24.75 -21.79 -19.73
N GLU A 225 -23.49 -21.51 -19.42
CA GLU A 225 -23.11 -20.53 -18.39
C GLU A 225 -23.52 -19.11 -18.77
N LEU A 226 -23.37 -18.74 -20.06
CA LEU A 226 -23.80 -17.44 -20.57
C LEU A 226 -25.32 -17.26 -20.54
N GLU A 227 -26.09 -18.31 -20.81
CA GLU A 227 -27.56 -18.26 -20.72
C GLU A 227 -28.03 -18.04 -19.27
N SER A 228 -27.37 -18.69 -18.30
CA SER A 228 -27.67 -18.52 -16.88
C SER A 228 -27.41 -17.08 -16.39
N ILE A 229 -26.25 -16.50 -16.75
CA ILE A 229 -25.91 -15.12 -16.42
C ILE A 229 -26.87 -14.14 -17.12
N LYS A 230 -27.24 -14.42 -18.37
CA LYS A 230 -28.20 -13.58 -19.10
C LYS A 230 -29.57 -13.60 -18.44
N GLN A 231 -30.03 -14.74 -17.94
CA GLN A 231 -31.31 -14.85 -17.26
C GLN A 231 -31.31 -14.18 -15.89
N GLU A 232 -30.19 -14.22 -15.16
CA GLU A 232 -30.00 -13.48 -13.91
C GLU A 232 -30.03 -11.95 -14.13
N VAL A 233 -29.36 -11.46 -15.19
CA VAL A 233 -29.34 -10.03 -15.52
C VAL A 233 -30.70 -9.54 -16.06
N ASN A 234 -31.41 -10.34 -16.86
CA ASN A 234 -32.72 -9.96 -17.40
C ASN A 234 -33.87 -10.20 -16.42
N GLY A 235 -33.66 -10.98 -15.36
CA GLY A 235 -34.68 -11.34 -14.38
C GLY A 235 -35.05 -10.22 -13.40
N ASP A 236 -34.28 -9.13 -13.37
CA ASP A 236 -34.53 -7.97 -12.50
C ASP A 236 -35.41 -6.87 -13.17
N ASP A 237 -35.69 -6.99 -14.49
CA ASP A 237 -36.33 -5.93 -15.29
C ASP A 237 -37.76 -6.25 -15.78
N SER A 238 -38.39 -7.35 -15.33
CA SER A 238 -39.71 -7.77 -15.81
C SER A 238 -40.77 -7.96 -14.72
N ASP A 239 -40.90 -7.00 -13.80
CA ASP A 239 -42.09 -6.86 -12.94
C ASP A 239 -42.54 -5.39 -12.79
N ALA A 240 -42.58 -4.66 -13.90
CA ALA A 240 -43.21 -3.33 -13.97
C ALA A 240 -43.84 -3.09 -15.33
N GLY A 241 -45.04 -3.64 -15.57
CA GLY A 241 -45.79 -3.30 -16.78
C GLY A 241 -47.12 -4.00 -16.91
N GLY A 242 -48.18 -3.39 -16.34
CA GLY A 242 -49.55 -3.68 -16.77
C GLY A 242 -50.64 -3.23 -15.81
N ASP A 243 -51.04 -1.96 -15.88
CA ASP A 243 -52.47 -1.57 -15.87
C ASP A 243 -52.58 -0.09 -16.28
N ASP A 244 -52.90 0.16 -17.56
CA ASP A 244 -53.33 1.48 -18.02
C ASP A 244 -54.44 1.27 -19.06
N GLY A 245 -55.58 1.91 -18.80
CA GLY A 245 -56.72 1.99 -19.71
C GLY A 245 -58.09 1.78 -19.04
N ASP A 246 -58.77 2.87 -18.66
CA ASP A 246 -59.83 3.37 -19.55
C ASP A 246 -60.25 4.81 -19.20
N ASP A 247 -60.39 5.58 -20.27
CA ASP A 247 -60.79 6.97 -20.40
C ASP A 247 -62.29 7.18 -20.06
N LYS A 248 -62.62 8.38 -19.52
CA LYS A 248 -63.65 9.29 -20.08
C LYS A 248 -63.88 10.53 -19.19
N GLU A 249 -63.36 11.65 -19.66
CA GLU A 249 -63.94 13.00 -19.52
C GLU A 249 -65.27 13.11 -20.33
N PRO A 250 -66.08 14.21 -20.30
CA PRO A 250 -65.79 15.58 -19.80
C PRO A 250 -66.95 16.33 -19.06
N SER A 251 -66.60 17.54 -18.59
CA SER A 251 -67.44 18.74 -18.39
C SER A 251 -68.43 18.72 -17.20
N ASP A 252 -68.70 19.82 -16.49
CA ASP A 252 -68.99 21.17 -16.95
C ASP A 252 -68.64 22.25 -15.89
N TYR A 253 -68.39 23.45 -16.41
CA TYR A 253 -68.50 24.83 -15.88
C TYR A 253 -68.81 25.09 -14.39
#